data_AF-A0A8H7AKG5-F1
#
_entry.id   AF-A0A8H7AKG5-F1
#
_cell.length_a   1.000
_cell.length_b   1.000
_cell.length_c   1.000
_cell.angle_alpha   90.00
_cell.angle_beta   90.00
_cell.angle_gamma   90.00
#
_symmetry.space_group_name_H-M   'P 1'
#
loop_
_entity.id
_entity.type
_entity.pdbx_description
1 polymer ?
#
loop_
_entity_poly.entity_id
_entity_poly.type
_entity_poly.pdbx_seq_one_letter_code
_entity_poly.pdbx_strand_id
1 'polypeptide(L)'
;MISDWQCDTAKPQNLNDSTDLDEDTAELPPPASETQHMTALGVIARRRMLIAMGTVSDLTTAVKSSSYAEVMRVDGTLHEAAASVFPPLKMKLMAASVDDSS
;
A
#
# COMPACT_ATOMS: atom_id res chain seq x y z
N MET A 1 14.36 -6.33 4.69
CA MET A 1 13.31 -6.33 3.65
C MET A 1 14.00 -6.53 2.30
N ILE A 2 13.33 -7.03 1.26
CA ILE A 2 13.93 -7.10 -0.10
C ILE A 2 14.03 -5.67 -0.63
N SER A 3 15.20 -5.28 -1.15
CA SER A 3 15.36 -3.94 -1.74
C SER A 3 14.63 -3.84 -3.07
N ASP A 4 14.15 -2.66 -3.45
CA ASP A 4 13.42 -2.45 -4.71
C ASP A 4 14.20 -2.92 -5.95
N TRP A 5 15.53 -2.77 -5.96
CA TRP A 5 16.38 -3.23 -7.07
C TRP A 5 16.46 -4.76 -7.20
N GLN A 6 16.08 -5.51 -6.16
CA GLN A 6 16.07 -6.97 -6.12
C GLN A 6 14.71 -7.55 -6.52
N CYS A 7 13.70 -6.69 -6.75
CA CYS A 7 12.36 -7.08 -7.12
C CYS A 7 12.08 -6.60 -8.56
N ASP A 8 11.96 -7.54 -9.49
CA ASP A 8 11.61 -7.26 -10.90
C ASP A 8 10.10 -7.09 -11.12
N THR A 9 9.30 -7.39 -10.10
CA THR A 9 7.85 -7.45 -10.21
C THR A 9 7.22 -6.08 -9.98
N ALA A 10 6.40 -5.65 -10.93
CA ALA A 10 5.63 -4.41 -10.81
C ALA A 10 4.61 -4.46 -9.66
N LYS A 11 4.12 -3.29 -9.22
CA LYS A 11 3.06 -3.23 -8.20
C LYS A 11 1.78 -3.92 -8.70
N PRO A 12 1.04 -4.63 -7.83
CA PRO A 12 -0.25 -5.18 -8.20
C PRO A 12 -1.18 -4.07 -8.65
N GLN A 13 -1.85 -4.28 -9.78
CA GLN A 13 -2.85 -3.36 -10.29
C GLN A 13 -4.20 -3.69 -9.66
N ASN A 14 -5.04 -2.66 -9.57
CA ASN A 14 -6.41 -2.82 -9.14
C ASN A 14 -7.19 -3.36 -10.35
N LEU A 15 -7.22 -4.68 -10.52
CA LEU A 15 -8.01 -5.41 -11.54
C LEU A 15 -8.82 -6.55 -10.91
N ASN A 16 -9.97 -6.86 -11.50
CA ASN A 16 -10.89 -7.93 -11.12
C ASN A 16 -11.00 -8.96 -12.27
N ASP A 17 -10.73 -10.22 -11.95
CA ASP A 17 -10.71 -11.31 -12.93
C ASP A 17 -12.03 -11.50 -13.70
N SER A 18 -13.17 -11.13 -13.11
CA SER A 18 -14.49 -11.34 -13.73
C SER A 18 -14.97 -10.17 -14.59
N THR A 19 -14.46 -8.95 -14.36
CA THR A 19 -14.93 -7.74 -15.07
C THR A 19 -13.86 -7.13 -15.97
N ASP A 20 -12.59 -7.35 -15.65
CA ASP A 20 -11.47 -6.68 -16.31
C ASP A 20 -10.62 -7.67 -17.13
N LEU A 21 -10.77 -8.98 -16.93
CA LEU A 21 -10.04 -10.01 -17.67
C LEU A 21 -11.04 -10.93 -18.39
N ASP A 22 -10.96 -11.01 -19.71
CA ASP A 22 -11.72 -11.96 -20.54
C ASP A 22 -10.78 -12.77 -21.46
N GLU A 23 -11.35 -13.73 -22.19
CA GLU A 23 -10.58 -14.60 -23.10
C GLU A 23 -9.96 -13.84 -24.29
N ASP A 24 -10.47 -12.65 -24.61
CA ASP A 24 -10.03 -11.80 -25.72
C ASP A 24 -9.04 -10.70 -25.27
N THR A 25 -8.73 -10.62 -23.97
CA THR A 25 -7.86 -9.60 -23.38
C THR A 25 -6.40 -9.86 -23.78
N ALA A 26 -5.97 -9.27 -24.90
CA ALA A 26 -4.61 -9.40 -25.42
C ALA A 26 -3.58 -8.52 -24.70
N GLU A 27 -4.02 -7.43 -24.07
CA GLU A 27 -3.18 -6.49 -23.30
C GLU A 27 -3.84 -6.18 -21.95
N LEU A 28 -3.02 -5.93 -20.93
CA LEU A 28 -3.51 -5.67 -19.58
C LEU A 28 -4.25 -4.30 -19.54
N PRO A 29 -5.52 -4.27 -19.11
CA PRO A 29 -6.28 -3.03 -19.05
C PRO A 29 -5.73 -2.08 -17.97
N PRO A 30 -6.03 -0.79 -18.06
CA PRO A 30 -5.64 0.17 -17.03
C PRO A 30 -6.30 -0.18 -15.68
N PRO A 31 -5.63 0.10 -14.55
CA PRO A 31 -6.18 -0.19 -13.24
C PRO A 31 -7.50 0.57 -13.02
N ALA A 32 -8.50 -0.12 -12.48
CA ALA A 32 -9.77 0.49 -12.11
C ALA A 32 -9.56 1.52 -11.00
N SER A 33 -10.47 2.51 -10.94
CA SER A 33 -10.43 3.54 -9.91
C SER A 33 -10.39 2.90 -8.53
N GLU A 34 -9.54 3.46 -7.67
CA GLU A 34 -9.32 3.04 -6.29
C GLU A 34 -10.60 3.09 -5.40
N THR A 35 -11.71 3.59 -5.92
CA THR A 35 -13.01 3.72 -5.26
C THR A 35 -13.95 2.52 -5.46
N GLN A 36 -13.66 1.63 -6.41
CA GLN A 36 -14.52 0.48 -6.74
C GLN A 36 -14.11 -0.76 -5.91
N HIS A 37 -15.09 -1.48 -5.37
CA HIS A 37 -14.88 -2.63 -4.46
C HIS A 37 -13.99 -3.70 -5.09
N MET A 38 -12.76 -3.86 -4.58
CA MET A 38 -11.79 -4.76 -5.21
C MET A 38 -10.94 -5.56 -4.22
N THR A 39 -10.82 -6.85 -4.52
CA THR A 39 -10.00 -7.84 -3.82
C THR A 39 -8.54 -7.38 -3.65
N ALA A 40 -8.02 -6.65 -4.64
CA ALA A 40 -6.64 -6.17 -4.66
C ALA A 40 -6.36 -5.02 -3.67
N LEU A 41 -7.38 -4.26 -3.23
CA LEU A 41 -7.20 -3.07 -2.39
C LEU A 41 -6.43 -3.38 -1.10
N GLY A 42 -6.74 -4.50 -0.46
CA GLY A 42 -6.06 -4.94 0.76
C GLY A 42 -4.58 -5.22 0.54
N VAL A 43 -4.23 -5.90 -0.55
CA VAL A 43 -2.83 -6.21 -0.90
C VAL A 43 -2.08 -4.93 -1.29
N ILE A 44 -2.72 -4.04 -2.07
CA ILE A 44 -2.14 -2.76 -2.48
C ILE A 44 -1.83 -1.88 -1.25
N ALA A 45 -2.80 -1.72 -0.33
CA ALA A 45 -2.63 -0.94 0.89
C ALA A 45 -1.53 -1.53 1.79
N ARG A 46 -1.53 -2.87 2.01
CA ARG A 46 -0.48 -3.55 2.77
C ARG A 46 0.90 -3.37 2.16
N ARG A 47 1.04 -3.47 0.83
CA ARG A 47 2.31 -3.27 0.12
C ARG A 47 2.86 -1.86 0.35
N ARG A 48 2.02 -0.82 0.21
CA ARG A 48 2.43 0.58 0.46
C ARG A 48 2.97 0.76 1.88
N MET A 49 2.27 0.20 2.86
CA MET A 49 2.70 0.25 4.26
C MET A 49 4.01 -0.49 4.52
N LEU A 50 4.16 -1.69 3.96
CA LEU A 50 5.40 -2.48 4.07
C LEU A 50 6.60 -1.76 3.46
N ILE A 51 6.44 -1.12 2.30
CA ILE A 51 7.51 -0.33 1.68
C ILE A 51 7.94 0.82 2.59
N ALA A 52 6.99 1.60 3.10
CA ALA A 52 7.29 2.70 4.02
C ALA A 52 8.01 2.20 5.29
N MET A 53 7.50 1.13 5.90
CA MET A 53 8.13 0.49 7.06
C MET A 53 9.53 -0.05 6.76
N GLY A 54 9.77 -0.56 5.55
CA GLY A 54 11.10 -0.94 5.10
C GLY A 54 12.07 0.23 5.08
N THR A 55 11.64 1.37 4.53
CA THR A 55 12.49 2.58 4.52
C THR A 55 12.80 3.08 5.93
N VAL A 56 11.86 2.96 6.88
CA VAL A 56 12.09 3.22 8.31
C VAL A 56 13.10 2.22 8.89
N SER A 57 12.95 0.94 8.60
CA SER A 57 13.87 -0.10 9.05
C SER A 57 15.28 0.12 8.52
N ASP A 58 15.42 0.49 7.24
CA ASP A 58 16.72 0.77 6.62
C ASP A 58 17.37 2.00 7.27
N LEU A 59 16.58 3.02 7.59
CA LEU A 59 17.05 4.23 8.27
C LEU A 59 17.52 3.95 9.71
N THR A 60 16.81 3.09 10.45
CA THR A 60 17.11 2.78 11.86
C THR A 60 18.27 1.80 12.01
N THR A 61 18.54 0.98 10.99
CA THR A 61 19.66 0.02 10.96
C THR A 61 20.90 0.57 10.26
N ALA A 62 20.85 1.82 9.77
CA ALA A 62 21.97 2.47 9.12
C ALA A 62 23.17 2.63 10.08
N VAL A 63 24.36 2.27 9.61
CA VAL A 63 25.62 2.42 10.36
C VAL A 63 25.98 3.90 10.55
N LYS A 64 25.54 4.77 9.63
CA LYS A 64 25.78 6.22 9.69
C LYS A 64 24.57 6.91 10.32
N SER A 65 24.84 7.99 11.06
CA SER A 65 23.79 8.86 11.58
C SER A 65 23.00 9.47 10.43
N SER A 66 21.69 9.23 10.44
CA SER A 66 20.74 9.85 9.50
C SER A 66 20.58 11.34 9.80
N SER A 67 20.52 12.16 8.76
CA SER A 67 20.20 13.58 8.93
C SER A 67 18.73 13.77 9.32
N TYR A 68 18.42 14.87 9.99
CA TYR A 68 17.03 15.20 10.34
C TYR A 68 16.13 15.30 9.11
N ALA A 69 16.66 15.83 8.00
CA ALA A 69 15.92 15.91 6.73
C ALA A 69 15.54 14.52 6.19
N GLU A 70 16.44 13.53 6.30
CA GLU A 70 16.14 12.16 5.90
C GLU A 70 15.08 11.52 6.78
N VAL A 71 15.14 11.75 8.10
CA VAL A 71 14.13 11.30 9.06
C VAL A 71 12.75 11.86 8.68
N MET A 72 12.67 13.18 8.46
CA MET A 72 11.40 13.83 8.09
C MET A 72 10.86 13.37 6.73
N ARG A 73 11.74 13.07 5.77
CA ARG A 73 11.33 12.51 4.47
C ARG A 73 10.69 11.13 4.64
N VAL A 74 11.31 10.25 5.44
CA VAL A 74 10.78 8.90 5.70
C VAL A 74 9.47 8.95 6.49
N ASP A 75 9.36 9.86 7.47
CA ASP A 75 8.12 10.14 8.20
C ASP A 75 6.98 10.57 7.26
N GLY A 76 7.26 11.49 6.33
CA GLY A 76 6.31 11.91 5.29
C GLY A 76 5.80 10.74 4.45
N THR A 77 6.70 9.87 3.96
CA THR A 77 6.33 8.67 3.20
C THR A 77 5.44 7.71 4.00
N LEU A 78 5.71 7.54 5.30
CA LEU A 78 4.87 6.73 6.17
C LEU A 78 3.47 7.34 6.33
N HIS A 79 3.39 8.65 6.52
CA HIS A 79 2.10 9.35 6.64
C HIS A 79 1.28 9.29 5.34
N GLU A 80 1.92 9.48 4.19
CA GLU A 80 1.29 9.34 2.87
C GLU A 80 0.76 7.91 2.65
N ALA A 81 1.55 6.89 3.01
CA ALA A 81 1.14 5.50 2.91
C ALA A 81 -0.10 5.22 3.77
N ALA A 82 -0.12 5.73 5.01
CA ALA A 82 -1.27 5.63 5.91
C ALA A 82 -2.52 6.38 5.39
N ALA A 83 -2.34 7.58 4.84
CA ALA A 83 -3.42 8.38 4.26
C ALA A 83 -4.04 7.72 3.03
N SER A 84 -3.24 6.97 2.26
CA SER A 84 -3.67 6.27 1.04
C SER A 84 -4.50 4.99 1.30
N VAL A 85 -4.69 4.59 2.57
CA VAL A 85 -5.50 3.42 2.93
C VAL A 85 -6.99 3.73 2.68
N PHE A 86 -7.65 2.85 1.92
CA PHE A 86 -9.06 2.98 1.58
C PHE A 86 -9.97 3.01 2.81
N PRO A 87 -11.08 3.78 2.80
CA PRO A 87 -11.95 3.93 3.96
C PRO A 87 -12.40 2.60 4.61
N PRO A 88 -12.77 1.54 3.86
CA PRO A 88 -13.14 0.25 4.47
C PRO A 88 -11.98 -0.45 5.20
N LEU A 89 -10.73 -0.11 4.87
CA LEU A 89 -9.51 -0.69 5.42
C LEU A 89 -8.84 0.20 6.47
N LYS A 90 -9.36 1.40 6.72
CA LYS A 90 -8.79 2.30 7.73
C LYS A 90 -9.00 1.70 9.12
N MET A 91 -7.93 1.70 9.92
CA MET A 91 -8.04 1.35 11.34
C MET A 91 -9.03 2.27 12.02
N LYS A 92 -10.05 1.68 12.63
CA LYS A 92 -10.98 2.36 13.53
C LYS A 92 -10.61 2.05 14.97
N LEU A 93 -10.95 2.96 15.89
CA LEU A 93 -10.84 2.68 17.31
C LEU A 93 -11.69 1.44 17.65
N MET A 94 -11.20 0.58 18.53
CA MET A 94 -11.92 -0.64 18.93
C MET A 94 -13.33 -0.32 19.46
N ALA A 95 -13.48 0.79 20.19
CA ALA A 95 -14.78 1.26 20.69
C ALA A 95 -15.78 1.61 19.56
N ALA A 96 -15.30 2.11 18.41
CA ALA A 96 -16.13 2.45 17.26
C ALA A 96 -16.49 1.23 16.40
N SER A 97 -15.94 0.04 16.68
CA SER A 97 -16.25 -1.21 15.98
C SER A 97 -17.41 -1.97 16.62
N VAL A 98 -17.76 -1.66 17.87
CA VAL A 98 -18.87 -2.30 18.61
C VAL A 98 -20.24 -1.89 18.04
N ASP A 99 -20.34 -0.70 17.44
CA ASP A 99 -21.62 -0.14 17.00
C ASP A 99 -21.99 -0.49 15.53
N ASP A 100 -21.15 -1.24 14.79
CA ASP A 100 -21.35 -1.56 13.36
C ASP A 100 -22.29 -2.78 13.14
N SER A 101 -23.18 -3.06 14.10
CA SER A 101 -24.09 -4.22 14.13
C SER A 101 -25.57 -3.85 13.96
N SER A 102 -25.91 -2.79 13.21
CA SER A 102 -27.31 -2.38 12.97
C SER A 102 -27.64 -2.22 11.50
#